data_AF-A0AA88I598-F1
#
_entry.id   AF-A0AA88I598-F1
#
_cell.length_a   1.000
_cell.length_b   1.000
_cell.length_c   1.000
_cell.angle_alpha   90.00
_cell.angle_beta   90.00
_cell.angle_gamma   90.00
#
_symmetry.space_group_name_H-M   'P 1'
#
loop_
_entity.id
_entity.type
_entity.pdbx_description
1 polymer ?
#
loop_
_entity_poly.entity_id
_entity_poly.type
_entity_poly.pdbx_seq_one_letter_code
_entity_poly.pdbx_strand_id
1 'polypeptide(L)'
;MSNSRSEEGDEPEYCGSKDSLTMDFKEEGIGSLQNTETEVGDYVLVAAQKKSLVVHFVAEILLIHSLEIEVKFWKHLGNEKYIPTDKVSFVMKPDVVLCLLKPFPVGATSCQSGNFAFLINLASFSLK
;
A
#
# COMPACT_ATOMS: atom_id res chain seq x y z
N MET A 1 -47.03 -36.70 4.19
CA MET A 1 -45.70 -36.79 4.84
C MET A 1 -44.72 -36.07 3.93
N SER A 2 -44.15 -34.97 4.43
CA SER A 2 -42.79 -34.42 4.20
C SER A 2 -42.25 -34.28 2.76
N ASN A 3 -41.52 -33.24 2.36
CA ASN A 3 -41.25 -31.88 2.85
C ASN A 3 -40.50 -31.14 1.71
N SER A 4 -40.55 -29.82 1.74
CA SER A 4 -39.97 -28.83 0.81
C SER A 4 -38.43 -28.79 0.78
N ARG A 5 -37.84 -28.32 -0.33
CA ARG A 5 -37.07 -27.04 -0.43
C ARG A 5 -36.36 -26.91 -1.79
N SER A 6 -36.78 -25.92 -2.55
CA SER A 6 -35.91 -25.21 -3.50
C SER A 6 -35.10 -24.19 -2.67
N GLU A 7 -33.77 -24.21 -2.78
CA GLU A 7 -32.94 -23.17 -2.17
C GLU A 7 -32.68 -22.08 -3.20
N GLU A 8 -33.14 -20.89 -2.85
CA GLU A 8 -32.76 -19.59 -3.41
C GLU A 8 -31.26 -19.35 -3.21
N GLY A 9 -30.59 -18.86 -4.25
CA GLY A 9 -29.27 -18.25 -4.17
C GLY A 9 -29.36 -16.86 -4.76
N ASP A 10 -29.57 -15.87 -3.90
CA ASP A 10 -29.60 -14.43 -4.22
C ASP A 10 -28.22 -14.00 -4.72
N GLU A 11 -28.12 -13.58 -5.98
CA GLU A 11 -26.94 -12.88 -6.47
C GLU A 11 -26.94 -11.45 -5.91
N PRO A 12 -25.88 -10.97 -5.24
CA PRO A 12 -25.84 -9.59 -4.82
C PRO A 12 -25.74 -8.68 -6.05
N GLU A 13 -26.86 -8.02 -6.38
CA GLU A 13 -26.92 -6.94 -7.36
C GLU A 13 -25.91 -5.85 -7.00
N TYR A 14 -24.88 -5.72 -7.83
CA TYR A 14 -23.87 -4.68 -7.72
C TYR A 14 -24.43 -3.35 -8.24
N CYS A 15 -25.19 -2.64 -7.41
CA CYS A 15 -25.55 -1.24 -7.67
C CYS A 15 -24.42 -0.33 -7.17
N GLY A 16 -23.32 -0.29 -7.92
CA GLY A 16 -22.21 0.63 -7.67
C GLY A 16 -22.50 1.99 -8.30
N SER A 17 -23.13 2.89 -7.54
CA SER A 17 -23.27 4.30 -7.87
C SER A 17 -21.92 4.94 -8.24
N LYS A 18 -21.93 5.72 -9.32
CA LYS A 18 -20.82 6.56 -9.80
C LYS A 18 -20.62 7.75 -8.85
N ASP A 19 -20.15 7.50 -7.64
CA ASP A 19 -19.76 8.60 -6.76
C ASP A 19 -18.25 8.80 -6.90
N SER A 20 -17.91 9.80 -7.71
CA SER A 20 -16.58 10.41 -7.77
C SER A 20 -16.22 10.93 -6.39
N LEU A 21 -15.47 10.13 -5.61
CA LEU A 21 -15.01 10.48 -4.28
C LEU A 21 -13.86 11.48 -4.38
N THR A 22 -14.18 12.76 -4.37
CA THR A 22 -13.23 13.82 -3.95
C THR A 22 -13.08 13.73 -2.43
N MET A 23 -11.86 13.44 -1.95
CA MET A 23 -11.55 13.40 -0.51
C MET A 23 -10.78 14.64 -0.09
N ASP A 24 -11.32 15.37 0.88
CA ASP A 24 -10.67 16.50 1.54
C ASP A 24 -9.71 15.99 2.63
N PHE A 25 -8.41 16.29 2.48
CA PHE A 25 -7.39 15.99 3.48
C PHE A 25 -7.38 17.09 4.56
N LYS A 26 -7.54 16.70 5.82
CA LYS A 26 -7.22 17.56 6.97
C LYS A 26 -5.89 17.11 7.57
N GLU A 27 -4.97 18.05 7.61
CA GLU A 27 -3.62 17.93 8.15
C GLU A 27 -3.67 17.85 9.69
N GLU A 28 -3.48 16.66 10.26
CA GLU A 28 -3.07 16.52 11.66
C GLU A 28 -1.69 15.85 11.67
N GLY A 29 -0.69 16.66 12.06
CA GLY A 29 0.73 16.37 11.90
C GLY A 29 1.17 15.07 12.58
N ILE A 30 1.42 14.06 11.76
CA ILE A 30 2.37 12.97 12.06
C ILE A 30 3.72 13.52 11.59
N GLY A 31 4.73 13.52 12.48
CA GLY A 31 6.01 14.22 12.26
C GLY A 31 6.53 14.11 10.84
N SER A 32 6.71 15.25 10.17
CA SER A 32 7.22 15.25 8.80
C SER A 32 8.64 14.70 8.84
N LEU A 33 8.84 13.57 8.15
CA LEU A 33 10.18 13.14 7.81
C LEU A 33 10.69 14.14 6.77
N GLN A 34 11.28 15.23 7.25
CA GLN A 34 12.02 16.15 6.40
C GLN A 34 13.18 15.38 5.76
N ASN A 35 13.09 15.21 4.44
CA ASN A 35 14.19 14.90 3.53
C ASN A 35 14.84 13.51 3.62
N THR A 36 14.07 12.45 3.44
CA THR A 36 14.62 11.36 2.60
C THR A 36 14.40 11.77 1.15
N GLU A 37 15.47 12.12 0.43
CA GLU A 37 15.43 12.26 -1.03
C GLU A 37 15.02 10.89 -1.60
N THR A 38 13.75 10.78 -1.99
CA THR A 38 13.21 9.62 -2.69
C THR A 38 13.50 9.77 -4.18
N GLU A 39 13.97 8.71 -4.82
CA GLU A 39 14.20 8.65 -6.25
C GLU A 39 13.24 7.68 -6.95
N VAL A 40 13.16 7.76 -8.28
CA VAL A 40 12.44 6.77 -9.09
C VAL A 40 13.11 5.41 -8.93
N GLY A 41 12.31 4.38 -8.65
CA GLY A 41 12.78 3.02 -8.37
C GLY A 41 13.03 2.75 -6.88
N ASP A 42 12.88 3.74 -6.00
CA ASP A 42 12.90 3.50 -4.56
C ASP A 42 11.64 2.78 -4.09
N TYR A 43 11.80 2.02 -3.01
CA TYR A 43 10.69 1.39 -2.30
C TYR A 43 10.38 2.23 -1.07
N VAL A 44 9.10 2.45 -0.79
CA VAL A 44 8.66 3.33 0.29
C VAL A 44 7.52 2.72 1.11
N LEU A 45 7.42 3.12 2.38
CA LEU A 45 6.23 2.91 3.18
C LEU A 45 5.35 4.16 3.09
N VAL A 46 4.12 3.98 2.64
CA VAL A 46 3.11 5.04 2.52
C VAL A 46 2.07 4.86 3.62
N ALA A 47 1.77 5.93 4.35
CA ALA A 47 0.66 5.97 5.28
C ALA A 47 -0.61 6.41 4.56
N ALA A 48 -1.73 5.71 4.80
CA ALA A 48 -3.05 6.17 4.39
C ALA A 48 -4.00 6.11 5.58
N GLN A 49 -4.74 7.19 5.78
CA GLN A 49 -5.75 7.24 6.83
C GLN A 49 -7.04 6.57 6.36
N LYS A 50 -7.51 5.59 7.12
CA LYS A 50 -8.79 4.92 6.91
C LYS A 50 -9.62 5.03 8.17
N LYS A 51 -10.60 5.95 8.16
CA LYS A 51 -11.40 6.31 9.35
C LYS A 51 -10.47 6.79 10.47
N SER A 52 -10.54 6.17 11.65
CA SER A 52 -9.70 6.47 12.81
C SER A 52 -8.40 5.68 12.87
N LEU A 53 -8.03 4.94 11.81
CA LEU A 53 -6.83 4.11 11.75
C LEU A 53 -5.89 4.59 10.65
N VAL A 54 -4.59 4.62 10.96
CA VAL A 54 -3.54 4.78 9.95
C VAL A 54 -3.11 3.39 9.48
N VAL A 55 -3.16 3.16 8.18
CA VAL A 55 -2.73 1.91 7.55
C VAL A 55 -1.49 2.19 6.72
N HIS A 56 -0.52 1.28 6.75
CA HIS A 56 0.73 1.43 6.00
C HIS A 56 0.78 0.46 4.82
N PHE A 57 1.29 0.93 3.69
CA PHE A 57 1.45 0.16 2.46
C PHE A 57 2.87 0.27 1.95
N VAL A 58 3.40 -0.81 1.40
CA VAL A 58 4.68 -0.80 0.68
C VAL A 58 4.41 -0.49 -0.79
N ALA A 59 5.20 0.42 -1.36
CA ALA A 59 5.09 0.78 -2.76
C ALA A 59 6.47 1.02 -3.40
N GLU A 60 6.54 0.89 -4.71
CA GLU A 60 7.71 1.27 -5.54
C GLU A 60 7.40 2.56 -6.27
N ILE A 61 8.33 3.51 -6.28
CA ILE A 61 8.16 4.80 -6.97
C ILE A 61 8.38 4.61 -8.47
N LEU A 62 7.37 4.95 -9.25
CA LEU A 62 7.44 4.92 -10.72
C LEU A 62 7.77 6.29 -11.29
N LEU A 63 7.13 7.36 -10.79
CA LEU A 63 7.33 8.73 -11.23
C LEU A 63 7.14 9.71 -10.06
N ILE A 64 7.91 10.80 -10.06
CA ILE A 64 7.84 11.86 -9.05
C ILE A 64 7.37 13.15 -9.71
N HIS A 65 6.25 13.69 -9.26
CA HIS A 65 5.75 15.02 -9.62
C HIS A 65 6.08 16.03 -8.52
N SER A 66 5.59 17.27 -8.66
CA SER A 66 5.85 18.34 -7.71
C SER A 66 5.32 18.01 -6.30
N LEU A 67 4.08 17.53 -6.20
CA LEU A 67 3.37 17.24 -4.94
C LEU A 67 2.96 15.76 -4.79
N GLU A 68 2.82 15.05 -5.91
CA GLU A 68 2.36 13.67 -5.97
C GLU A 68 3.48 12.76 -6.45
N ILE A 69 3.37 11.48 -6.10
CA ILE A 69 4.25 10.42 -6.55
C ILE A 69 3.35 9.31 -7.13
N GLU A 70 3.66 8.88 -8.35
CA GLU A 70 3.06 7.68 -8.93
C GLU A 70 3.80 6.45 -8.39
N VAL A 71 3.06 5.53 -7.79
CA VAL A 71 3.60 4.37 -7.10
C VAL A 71 2.91 3.07 -7.51
N LYS A 72 3.68 1.98 -7.49
CA LYS A 72 3.20 0.60 -7.66
C LYS A 72 3.12 -0.09 -6.31
N PHE A 73 1.92 -0.43 -5.84
CA PHE A 73 1.75 -1.04 -4.52
C PHE A 73 2.14 -2.53 -4.49
N TRP A 74 2.61 -2.96 -3.33
CA TRP A 74 2.92 -4.35 -3.01
C TRP A 74 1.87 -4.92 -2.05
N LYS A 75 1.40 -6.14 -2.31
CA LYS A 75 0.39 -6.80 -1.48
C LYS A 75 1.07 -7.56 -0.35
N HIS A 76 0.74 -7.20 0.89
CA HIS A 76 1.15 -7.93 2.08
C HIS A 76 0.39 -9.26 2.19
N LEU A 77 1.13 -10.37 2.38
CA LEU A 77 0.59 -11.72 2.53
C LEU A 77 0.61 -12.24 3.98
N GLY A 78 1.10 -11.44 4.93
CA GLY A 78 1.37 -11.88 6.31
C GLY A 78 2.80 -12.42 6.47
N ASN A 79 3.25 -12.59 7.71
CA ASN A 79 4.61 -13.03 8.06
C ASN A 79 5.71 -12.22 7.35
N GLU A 80 5.51 -10.90 7.23
CA GLU A 80 6.46 -9.95 6.61
C GLU A 80 6.72 -10.20 5.11
N LYS A 81 5.86 -10.97 4.44
CA LYS A 81 5.97 -11.27 3.00
C LYS A 81 5.09 -10.37 2.15
N TYR A 82 5.63 -10.01 1.00
CA TYR A 82 5.02 -9.13 0.02
C TYR A 82 5.11 -9.73 -1.39
N ILE A 83 4.13 -9.42 -2.22
CA ILE A 83 4.16 -9.72 -3.65
C ILE A 83 3.96 -8.44 -4.47
N PRO A 84 4.69 -8.25 -5.57
CA PRO A 84 4.46 -7.12 -6.46
C PRO A 84 3.05 -7.22 -7.06
N THR A 85 2.40 -6.08 -7.28
CA THR A 85 1.09 -6.02 -7.94
C THR A 85 1.12 -5.03 -9.08
N ASP A 86 0.38 -5.26 -10.16
CA ASP A 86 0.30 -4.30 -11.29
C ASP A 86 -0.61 -3.10 -11.01
N LYS A 87 -0.98 -2.86 -9.75
CA LYS A 87 -1.80 -1.73 -9.35
C LYS A 87 -0.93 -0.50 -9.14
N VAL A 88 -1.20 0.52 -9.95
CA VAL A 88 -0.57 1.83 -9.88
C VAL A 88 -1.53 2.83 -9.29
N SER A 89 -1.03 3.78 -8.50
CA SER A 89 -1.81 4.84 -7.88
C SER A 89 -0.95 6.07 -7.64
N PHE A 90 -1.58 7.18 -7.26
CA PHE A 90 -0.91 8.41 -6.86
C PHE A 90 -1.03 8.59 -5.34
N VAL A 91 0.07 8.99 -4.72
CA VAL A 91 0.14 9.30 -3.29
C VAL A 91 0.78 10.67 -3.11
N MET A 92 0.40 11.40 -2.05
CA MET A 92 1.01 12.70 -1.79
C MET A 92 2.40 12.48 -1.18
N LYS A 93 3.36 13.36 -1.50
CA LYS A 93 4.71 13.30 -0.91
C LYS A 93 4.71 13.22 0.64
N PRO A 94 3.86 13.97 1.36
CA PRO A 94 3.79 13.89 2.83
C PRO A 94 3.29 12.53 3.35
N ASP A 95 2.61 11.73 2.53
CA ASP A 95 2.14 10.39 2.91
C ASP A 95 3.27 9.36 2.91
N VAL A 96 4.42 9.68 2.30
CA VAL A 96 5.62 8.83 2.33
C VAL A 96 6.28 8.95 3.69
N VAL A 97 6.28 7.84 4.43
CA VAL A 97 6.81 7.77 5.79
C VAL A 97 8.30 7.42 5.81
N LEU A 98 8.74 6.51 4.94
CA LEU A 98 10.13 6.05 4.91
C LEU A 98 10.53 5.40 3.58
N CYS A 99 11.81 5.52 3.23
CA CYS A 99 12.46 4.71 2.21
C CYS A 99 12.87 3.34 2.78
N LEU A 100 12.54 2.28 2.04
CA LEU A 100 12.87 0.90 2.30
C LEU A 100 14.09 0.48 1.47
N LEU A 101 14.83 -0.51 1.98
CA LEU A 101 15.85 -1.17 1.16
C LEU A 101 15.17 -2.02 0.07
N LYS A 102 15.92 -2.31 -1.01
CA LYS A 102 15.44 -3.16 -2.09
C LYS A 102 14.91 -4.49 -1.56
N PRO A 103 13.80 -5.01 -2.13
CA PRO A 103 13.24 -6.26 -1.70
C PRO A 103 14.20 -7.41 -1.98
N PHE A 104 14.15 -8.42 -1.13
CA PHE A 104 14.89 -9.67 -1.32
C PHE A 104 13.91 -10.86 -1.34
N PRO A 105 14.16 -11.88 -2.17
CA PRO A 105 13.28 -13.04 -2.26
C PRO A 105 13.32 -13.86 -0.97
N VAL A 106 12.17 -14.41 -0.56
CA VAL A 106 12.04 -15.22 0.66
C VAL A 106 11.54 -16.63 0.33
N GLY A 107 12.26 -17.64 0.83
CA GLY A 107 11.94 -19.07 0.66
C GLY A 107 12.97 -19.83 -0.20
N ALA A 108 12.97 -21.16 -0.06
CA ALA A 108 14.07 -22.04 -0.50
C ALA A 108 14.23 -22.26 -2.03
N THR A 109 13.41 -21.61 -2.86
CA THR A 109 13.56 -21.60 -4.33
C THR A 109 13.26 -20.20 -4.85
N SER A 110 14.20 -19.30 -4.58
CA SER A 110 14.13 -17.82 -4.62
C SER A 110 13.72 -17.13 -5.93
N CYS A 111 13.29 -17.87 -6.96
CA CYS A 111 12.78 -17.28 -8.22
C CYS A 111 11.33 -17.65 -8.55
N GLN A 112 10.73 -18.69 -7.94
CA GLN A 112 9.41 -19.19 -8.37
C GLN A 112 8.25 -18.75 -7.47
N SER A 113 8.50 -18.41 -6.21
CA SER A 113 7.41 -18.13 -5.26
C SER A 113 6.83 -16.72 -5.37
N GLY A 114 7.55 -15.80 -6.03
CA GLY A 114 7.16 -14.39 -6.16
C GLY A 114 7.07 -13.62 -4.83
N ASN A 115 7.52 -14.21 -3.72
CA ASN A 115 7.46 -13.62 -2.39
C ASN A 115 8.75 -12.90 -2.03
N PHE A 116 8.60 -11.69 -1.51
CA PHE A 116 9.69 -10.82 -1.11
C PHE A 116 9.49 -10.31 0.32
N ALA A 117 10.57 -9.88 0.94
CA ALA A 117 10.55 -9.11 2.17
C ALA A 117 11.36 -7.82 1.97
N PHE A 118 11.09 -6.85 2.83
CA PHE A 118 11.76 -5.56 2.87
C PHE A 118 12.50 -5.42 4.19
N LEU A 119 13.70 -4.85 4.14
CA LEU A 119 14.38 -4.38 5.34
C LEU A 119 14.08 -2.90 5.53
N ILE A 120 13.75 -2.54 6.78
CA ILE A 120 13.60 -1.14 7.18
C ILE A 120 14.98 -0.62 7.55
N ASN A 121 15.42 0.44 6.87
CA ASN A 121 16.60 1.18 7.31
C ASN A 121 16.20 2.16 8.41
N LEU A 122 16.38 1.76 9.67
CA LEU A 122 16.08 2.64 10.81
C LEU A 122 17.06 3.81 10.95
N ALA A 123 18.20 3.81 10.23
CA ALA A 123 19.07 4.99 10.19
C ALA A 123 18.39 6.19 9.49
N SER A 124 17.38 5.93 8.66
CA SER A 124 16.50 6.94 8.07
C SER A 124 15.57 7.59 9.12
N PHE A 125 15.42 6.98 10.30
CA PHE A 125 14.55 7.45 11.36
C PHE A 125 15.31 8.44 12.27
N SER A 126 15.11 9.73 12.06
CA SER A 126 15.51 10.73 13.05
C SER A 126 14.36 10.92 14.03
N LEU A 127 14.41 10.23 15.18
CA LEU A 127 13.59 10.59 16.34
C LEU A 127 14.15 11.89 16.91
N LYS A 128 13.51 13.01 16.60
CA LYS A 128 13.71 14.27 17.33
C LYS A 128 12.67 14.40 18.43
#